data_AF-W7HUC8-F1
#
_entry.id   AF-W7HUC8-F1
#
_cell.length_a   1.000
_cell.length_b   1.000
_cell.length_c   1.000
_cell.angle_alpha   90.00
_cell.angle_beta   90.00
_cell.angle_gamma   90.00
#
_symmetry.space_group_name_H-M   'P 1'
#
loop_
_entity.id
_entity.type
_entity.pdbx_description
1 polymer ?
#
loop_
_entity_poly.entity_id
_entity_poly.type
_entity_poly.pdbx_seq_one_letter_code
_entity_poly.pdbx_strand_id
1 'polypeptide(L)'
;MRFAILSALFALAAANPLPRSSSGCFTVSQFRNSGSPHSISASVSFSVKDAATALSASCFASLSIQPSVVTTQFPTTCNDTTVFFGVEYNPGVPGYYLTLAHVYNDNKTVDAGSVWLGSDIKRFDNPSGNPNGDYDYLNYPSDFTVGYNRHTQA
;
A
#
# COMPACT_ATOMS: atom_id res chain seq x y z
N MET A 1 -43.27 -30.93 31.25
CA MET A 1 -41.87 -30.47 31.37
C MET A 1 -41.44 -29.87 30.04
N ARG A 2 -40.64 -28.80 30.10
CA ARG A 2 -40.35 -27.83 29.02
C ARG A 2 -39.47 -28.39 27.90
N PHE A 3 -39.66 -27.80 26.71
CA PHE A 3 -38.90 -27.91 25.46
C PHE A 3 -37.39 -27.62 25.60
N ALA A 4 -36.57 -28.27 24.76
CA ALA A 4 -35.53 -27.60 23.97
C ALA A 4 -35.02 -28.51 22.84
N ILE A 5 -35.31 -28.14 21.59
CA ILE A 5 -34.64 -28.62 20.37
C ILE A 5 -33.39 -27.75 20.22
N LEU A 6 -32.19 -28.33 20.28
CA LEU A 6 -30.95 -27.63 19.96
C LEU A 6 -30.67 -27.75 18.46
N SER A 7 -31.05 -26.73 17.70
CA SER A 7 -30.58 -26.50 16.33
C SER A 7 -29.21 -25.84 16.39
N ALA A 8 -28.16 -26.55 16.01
CA ALA A 8 -26.84 -25.96 15.79
C ALA A 8 -26.80 -25.32 14.40
N LEU A 9 -26.88 -23.98 14.34
CA LEU A 9 -26.54 -23.21 13.15
C LEU A 9 -25.03 -23.27 12.94
N PHE A 10 -24.60 -23.91 11.85
CA PHE A 10 -23.28 -23.66 11.26
C PHE A 10 -23.35 -22.32 10.52
N ALA A 11 -22.71 -21.28 11.07
CA ALA A 11 -22.50 -20.03 10.36
C ALA A 11 -21.40 -20.24 9.30
N LEU A 12 -21.75 -20.09 8.02
CA LEU A 12 -20.75 -19.87 6.96
C LEU A 12 -20.07 -18.52 7.23
N ALA A 13 -18.74 -18.52 7.38
CA ALA A 13 -17.97 -17.31 7.35
C ALA A 13 -18.12 -16.66 5.96
N ALA A 14 -18.76 -15.50 5.91
CA ALA A 14 -18.78 -14.67 4.72
C ALA A 14 -17.35 -14.18 4.46
N ALA A 15 -16.73 -14.67 3.38
CA ALA A 15 -15.54 -14.04 2.82
C ALA A 15 -15.94 -12.62 2.40
N ASN A 16 -15.45 -11.59 3.10
CA ASN A 16 -15.62 -10.23 2.66
C ASN A 16 -15.05 -10.12 1.24
N PRO A 17 -15.86 -9.74 0.23
CA PRO A 17 -15.32 -9.50 -1.09
C PRO A 17 -14.32 -8.34 -0.99
N LEU A 18 -13.07 -8.59 -1.34
CA LEU A 18 -12.10 -7.53 -1.57
C LEU A 18 -12.75 -6.51 -2.52
N PRO A 19 -12.69 -5.20 -2.24
CA PRO A 19 -13.30 -4.21 -3.11
C PRO A 19 -12.75 -4.41 -4.53
N ARG A 20 -13.66 -4.66 -5.49
CA ARG A 20 -13.26 -4.73 -6.90
C ARG A 20 -12.65 -3.39 -7.27
N SER A 21 -11.46 -3.42 -7.88
CA SER A 21 -10.84 -2.26 -8.51
C SER A 21 -11.89 -1.57 -9.40
N SER A 22 -12.24 -0.32 -9.07
CA SER A 22 -13.03 0.51 -9.96
C SER A 22 -12.16 0.92 -11.14
N SER A 23 -12.72 0.95 -12.35
CA SER A 23 -12.05 1.57 -13.50
C SER A 23 -11.56 2.96 -13.11
N GLY A 24 -10.29 3.27 -13.38
CA GLY A 24 -9.67 4.55 -12.96
C GLY A 24 -8.98 4.53 -11.60
N CYS A 25 -8.78 3.36 -10.98
CA CYS A 25 -8.08 3.23 -9.71
C CYS A 25 -7.03 2.11 -9.70
N PHE A 26 -5.86 2.43 -9.16
CA PHE A 26 -4.92 1.43 -8.68
C PHE A 26 -5.43 0.85 -7.35
N THR A 27 -5.39 -0.47 -7.21
CA THR A 27 -5.62 -1.16 -5.94
C THR A 27 -4.26 -1.47 -5.33
N VAL A 28 -3.99 -0.88 -4.17
CA VAL A 28 -2.80 -1.14 -3.37
C VAL A 28 -3.15 -2.15 -2.30
N SER A 29 -2.28 -3.12 -2.11
CA SER A 29 -2.45 -4.17 -1.10
C SER A 29 -1.14 -4.51 -0.41
N GLN A 30 -1.24 -5.04 0.81
CA GLN A 30 -0.10 -5.39 1.65
C GLN A 30 0.88 -4.21 1.86
N PHE A 31 0.36 -2.98 1.90
CA PHE A 31 1.17 -1.80 2.14
C PHE A 31 1.83 -1.87 3.51
N ARG A 32 3.16 -1.77 3.51
CA ARG A 32 3.98 -1.66 4.72
C ARG A 32 5.04 -0.61 4.50
N ASN A 33 5.18 0.28 5.46
CA ASN A 33 6.36 1.13 5.62
C ASN A 33 6.93 0.74 6.97
N SER A 34 7.98 -0.07 6.99
CA SER A 34 8.39 -0.84 8.17
C SER A 34 9.89 -0.88 8.36
N GLY A 35 10.30 -1.10 9.60
CA GLY A 35 11.70 -1.30 9.98
C GLY A 35 11.81 -2.26 11.15
N SER A 36 13.04 -2.63 11.49
CA SER A 36 13.34 -3.46 12.66
C SER A 36 14.12 -2.65 13.70
N PRO A 37 13.85 -2.81 15.02
CA PRO A 37 14.49 -2.02 16.08
C PRO A 37 16.03 -2.05 16.07
N HIS A 38 16.63 -3.15 15.62
CA HIS A 38 18.08 -3.32 15.55
C HIS A 38 18.65 -3.28 14.12
N SER A 39 17.82 -2.93 13.13
CA SER A 39 18.28 -2.83 11.74
C SER A 39 18.42 -1.38 11.30
N ILE A 40 19.59 -1.02 10.78
CA ILE A 40 19.82 0.29 10.14
C ILE A 40 18.99 0.49 8.86
N SER A 41 18.27 -0.54 8.40
CA SER A 41 17.42 -0.48 7.23
C SER A 41 15.95 -0.41 7.59
N ALA A 42 15.23 0.46 6.89
CA ALA A 42 13.78 0.45 6.82
C ALA A 42 13.35 0.30 5.36
N SER A 43 12.18 -0.28 5.12
CA SER A 43 11.63 -0.45 3.76
C SER A 43 10.18 -0.03 3.65
N VAL A 44 9.80 0.37 2.43
CA VAL A 44 8.41 0.47 2.02
C VAL A 44 8.15 -0.59 0.95
N SER A 45 7.07 -1.34 1.10
CA SER A 45 6.66 -2.39 0.18
C SER A 45 5.15 -2.46 0.04
N PHE A 46 4.69 -2.80 -1.16
CA PHE A 46 3.27 -3.04 -1.46
C PHE A 46 3.12 -3.72 -2.82
N SER A 47 1.93 -4.26 -3.07
CA SER A 47 1.51 -4.72 -4.40
C SER A 47 0.47 -3.77 -4.99
N VAL A 48 0.56 -3.50 -6.29
CA VAL A 48 -0.37 -2.66 -7.04
C VAL A 48 -1.03 -3.44 -8.16
N LYS A 49 -2.34 -3.27 -8.32
CA LYS A 49 -3.12 -3.87 -9.40
C LYS A 49 -4.04 -2.86 -10.05
N ASP A 50 -4.29 -3.01 -11.34
CA ASP A 50 -5.36 -2.30 -12.03
C ASP A 50 -6.11 -3.29 -12.93
N ALA A 51 -7.40 -3.46 -12.65
CA ALA A 51 -8.24 -4.39 -13.40
C ALA A 51 -8.48 -3.94 -14.85
N ALA A 52 -8.43 -2.64 -15.14
CA ALA A 52 -8.68 -2.11 -16.48
C ALA A 52 -7.53 -2.41 -17.46
N THR A 53 -6.31 -2.53 -16.95
CA THR A 53 -5.09 -2.80 -17.74
C THR A 53 -4.52 -4.20 -17.49
N ALA A 54 -5.17 -5.01 -16.64
CA ALA A 54 -4.65 -6.28 -16.12
C ALA A 54 -3.26 -6.15 -15.46
N LEU A 55 -2.93 -4.95 -14.96
CA LEU A 55 -1.67 -4.67 -14.29
C LEU A 55 -1.58 -5.43 -12.97
N SER A 56 -0.40 -5.98 -12.69
CA SER A 56 -0.03 -6.52 -11.39
C SER A 56 1.47 -6.37 -11.15
N ALA A 57 1.86 -5.46 -10.27
CA ALA A 57 3.26 -5.20 -9.93
C ALA A 57 3.48 -5.18 -8.41
N SER A 58 4.73 -5.40 -8.00
CA SER A 58 5.20 -5.30 -6.62
C SER A 58 6.25 -4.20 -6.55
N CYS A 59 6.09 -3.30 -5.58
CA CYS A 59 6.91 -2.11 -5.42
C CYS A 59 7.67 -2.19 -4.10
N PHE A 60 8.96 -1.86 -4.13
CA PHE A 60 9.84 -1.94 -2.97
C PHE A 60 10.90 -0.83 -3.02
N ALA A 61 11.12 -0.17 -1.90
CA ALA A 61 12.27 0.70 -1.68
C ALA A 61 12.77 0.55 -0.25
N SER A 62 14.07 0.76 -0.05
CA SER A 62 14.69 0.72 1.27
C SER A 62 15.61 1.91 1.48
N LEU A 63 15.65 2.41 2.71
CA LEU A 63 16.62 3.38 3.17
C LEU A 63 17.48 2.77 4.27
N SER A 64 18.79 2.98 4.19
CA SER A 64 19.76 2.56 5.20
C SER A 64 20.05 3.67 6.20
N ILE A 65 18.99 4.26 6.78
CA ILE A 65 19.10 5.32 7.78
C ILE A 65 18.01 5.09 8.84
N GLN A 66 18.45 4.76 10.07
CA GLN A 66 17.56 4.67 11.23
C GLN A 66 17.54 6.01 12.01
N PRO A 67 16.41 6.38 12.65
CA PRO A 67 15.02 6.01 12.39
C PRO A 67 14.25 7.16 11.72
N SER A 68 13.82 6.97 10.47
CA SER A 68 12.82 7.84 9.83
C SER A 68 11.87 7.00 8.99
N VAL A 69 10.62 7.45 8.85
CA VAL A 69 9.67 6.88 7.89
C VAL A 69 10.34 6.77 6.52
N VAL A 70 10.18 5.63 5.85
CA VAL A 70 10.84 5.40 4.57
C VAL A 70 10.21 6.27 3.52
N THR A 71 11.03 7.08 2.88
CA THR A 71 10.66 7.86 1.71
C THR A 71 11.43 7.36 0.49
N THR A 72 10.85 7.55 -0.69
CA THR A 72 11.55 7.33 -1.95
C THR A 72 11.06 8.33 -2.96
N GLN A 73 12.00 8.78 -3.80
CA GLN A 73 11.74 9.82 -4.79
C GLN A 73 10.87 9.25 -5.91
N PHE A 74 9.94 10.03 -6.42
CA PHE A 74 9.31 9.69 -7.68
C PHE A 74 10.22 10.12 -8.86
N PRO A 75 10.44 9.26 -9.89
CA PRO A 75 9.97 7.90 -10.03
C PRO A 75 10.96 6.85 -9.47
N THR A 76 10.48 5.96 -8.61
CA THR A 76 11.14 4.71 -8.25
C THR A 76 10.44 3.56 -8.98
N THR A 77 11.19 2.72 -9.69
CA THR A 77 10.60 1.62 -10.47
C THR A 77 10.15 0.47 -9.57
N CYS A 78 8.99 -0.11 -9.85
CA CYS A 78 8.56 -1.37 -9.26
C CYS A 78 9.27 -2.56 -9.96
N ASN A 79 8.90 -3.80 -9.64
CA ASN A 79 9.41 -4.98 -10.36
C ASN A 79 8.99 -5.01 -11.85
N ASP A 80 7.93 -4.30 -12.20
CA ASP A 80 7.52 -4.00 -13.57
C ASP A 80 8.09 -2.64 -13.98
N THR A 81 8.86 -2.60 -15.07
CA THR A 81 9.53 -1.39 -15.58
C THR A 81 8.57 -0.33 -16.10
N THR A 82 7.30 -0.66 -16.28
CA THR A 82 6.24 0.26 -16.67
C THR A 82 5.58 0.94 -15.47
N VAL A 83 5.87 0.50 -14.24
CA VAL A 83 5.21 1.00 -13.03
C VAL A 83 6.21 1.72 -12.14
N PHE A 84 5.82 2.90 -11.70
CA PHE A 84 6.62 3.79 -10.88
C PHE A 84 5.87 4.21 -9.63
N PHE A 85 6.61 4.43 -8.55
CA PHE A 85 6.07 4.94 -7.31
C PHE A 85 7.01 5.94 -6.64
N GLY A 86 6.45 6.72 -5.72
CA GLY A 86 7.17 7.63 -4.84
C GLY A 86 6.46 7.71 -3.51
N VAL A 87 7.22 7.78 -2.42
CA VAL A 87 6.69 8.02 -1.07
C VAL A 87 7.40 9.24 -0.52
N GLU A 88 6.72 10.37 -0.46
CA GLU A 88 7.34 11.67 -0.24
C GLU A 88 6.69 12.37 0.96
N TYR A 89 7.50 13.08 1.74
CA TYR A 89 7.02 13.92 2.84
C TYR A 89 6.86 15.36 2.36
N ASN A 90 5.69 15.95 2.59
CA ASN A 90 5.45 17.36 2.30
C ASN A 90 5.54 18.18 3.60
N PRO A 91 6.47 19.14 3.72
CA PRO A 91 6.57 19.98 4.91
C PRO A 91 5.50 21.09 4.96
N GLY A 92 4.95 21.51 3.81
CA GLY A 92 3.94 22.57 3.74
C GLY A 92 2.54 22.12 4.16
N VAL A 93 2.23 20.84 3.95
CA VAL A 93 1.10 20.13 4.54
C VAL A 93 1.69 18.90 5.22
N PRO A 94 2.03 18.95 6.51
CA PRO A 94 2.82 17.92 7.19
C PRO A 94 2.25 16.52 7.06
N GLY A 95 2.97 15.64 6.35
CA GLY A 95 2.65 14.21 6.19
C GLY A 95 3.15 13.63 4.86
N TYR A 96 2.76 12.37 4.61
CA TYR A 96 3.30 11.55 3.54
C TYR A 96 2.29 11.34 2.42
N TYR A 97 2.76 11.32 1.18
CA TYR A 97 1.97 10.95 0.01
C TYR A 97 2.59 9.77 -0.70
N LEU A 98 1.74 8.86 -1.19
CA LEU A 98 2.13 7.86 -2.18
C LEU A 98 1.69 8.35 -3.56
N THR A 99 2.63 8.39 -4.50
CA THR A 99 2.37 8.63 -5.92
C THR A 99 2.60 7.34 -6.68
N LEU A 100 1.72 7.01 -7.62
CA LEU A 100 1.80 5.86 -8.50
C LEU A 100 1.65 6.30 -9.95
N ALA A 101 2.41 5.69 -10.85
CA ALA A 101 2.23 5.84 -12.29
C ALA A 101 2.41 4.50 -13.01
N HIS A 102 1.62 4.27 -14.05
CA HIS A 102 1.75 3.15 -14.98
C HIS A 102 1.84 3.70 -16.41
N VAL A 103 2.95 3.41 -17.09
CA VAL A 103 3.28 3.90 -18.42
C VAL A 103 3.30 2.73 -19.40
N TYR A 104 2.37 2.70 -20.35
CA TYR A 104 2.20 1.58 -21.27
C TYR A 104 1.88 2.09 -22.68
N ASN A 105 1.67 1.14 -23.61
CA ASN A 105 1.38 1.44 -25.01
C ASN A 105 2.50 2.30 -25.64
N ASP A 106 3.73 1.79 -25.62
CA ASP A 106 4.93 2.46 -26.14
C ASP A 106 5.17 3.86 -25.55
N ASN A 107 4.99 3.99 -24.24
CA ASN A 107 5.07 5.25 -23.49
C ASN A 107 4.06 6.34 -23.93
N LYS A 108 3.01 5.96 -24.65
CA LYS A 108 1.96 6.89 -25.08
C LYS A 108 0.82 7.01 -24.08
N THR A 109 0.65 6.07 -23.17
CA THR A 109 -0.42 6.13 -22.16
C THR A 109 0.17 6.12 -20.77
N VAL A 110 -0.24 7.09 -19.96
CA VAL A 110 0.18 7.25 -18.57
C VAL A 110 -1.04 7.34 -17.68
N ASP A 111 -1.18 6.39 -16.77
CA ASP A 111 -2.14 6.44 -15.67
C ASP A 111 -1.38 6.87 -14.41
N ALA A 112 -1.72 8.02 -13.82
CA ALA A 112 -1.02 8.55 -12.64
C ALA A 112 -1.97 9.08 -11.57
N GLY A 113 -1.66 8.78 -10.31
CA GLY A 113 -2.47 9.15 -9.16
C GLY A 113 -1.66 9.26 -7.89
N SER A 114 -2.18 10.02 -6.92
CA SER A 114 -1.55 10.18 -5.61
C SER A 114 -2.58 10.08 -4.50
N VAL A 115 -2.17 9.59 -3.34
CA VAL A 115 -2.99 9.52 -2.14
C VAL A 115 -2.22 10.06 -0.93
N TRP A 116 -2.94 10.74 -0.05
CA TRP A 116 -2.44 11.18 1.25
C TRP A 116 -2.44 10.01 2.23
N LEU A 117 -1.26 9.69 2.75
CA LEU A 117 -1.05 8.64 3.77
C LEU A 117 -1.14 9.20 5.19
N GLY A 118 -1.25 10.52 5.35
CA GLY A 118 -1.29 11.18 6.66
C GLY A 118 0.08 11.48 7.24
N SER A 119 0.07 12.06 8.44
CA SER A 119 1.24 12.31 9.28
C SER A 119 1.24 11.50 10.57
N ASP A 120 0.23 10.64 10.75
CA ASP A 120 0.12 9.78 11.93
C ASP A 120 1.15 8.65 11.86
N ILE A 121 2.32 8.94 12.44
CA ILE A 121 3.38 7.97 12.63
C ILE A 121 3.03 7.18 13.89
N LYS A 122 2.37 6.03 13.74
CA LYS A 122 2.35 5.05 14.82
C LYS A 122 3.60 4.22 14.73
N ARG A 123 4.37 4.25 15.82
CA ARG A 123 5.29 3.18 16.13
C ARG A 123 4.45 1.98 16.54
N PHE A 124 4.35 0.97 15.67
CA PHE A 124 3.72 -0.28 16.04
C PHE A 124 4.62 -1.00 17.07
N ASP A 125 4.44 -0.69 18.35
CA ASP A 125 5.16 -1.38 19.42
C ASP A 125 4.64 -2.82 19.50
N ASN A 126 5.23 -3.70 18.69
CA ASN A 126 5.40 -5.12 18.91
C ASN A 126 4.21 -5.81 19.64
N PRO A 127 3.09 -6.06 18.96
CA PRO A 127 1.94 -6.75 19.57
C PRO A 127 2.26 -8.20 19.98
N SER A 128 3.40 -8.74 19.53
CA SER A 128 3.86 -10.10 19.84
C SER A 128 4.78 -10.20 21.06
N GLY A 129 5.23 -9.07 21.63
CA GLY A 129 6.25 -9.08 22.69
C GLY A 129 7.65 -9.48 22.22
N ASN A 130 7.89 -9.70 20.92
CA ASN A 130 9.21 -9.93 20.33
C ASN A 130 10.02 -8.61 20.15
N PRO A 131 11.05 -8.35 20.96
CA PRO A 131 11.86 -7.11 20.85
C PRO A 131 12.56 -6.95 19.50
N ASN A 132 12.59 -7.99 18.66
CA ASN A 132 13.16 -7.98 17.31
C ASN A 132 12.10 -7.92 16.19
N GLY A 133 10.80 -7.83 16.53
CA GLY A 133 9.73 -7.81 15.55
C GLY A 133 9.72 -6.55 14.69
N ASP A 134 9.34 -6.69 13.42
CA ASP A 134 9.15 -5.55 12.52
C ASP A 134 8.00 -4.68 13.02
N TYR A 135 8.15 -3.36 12.85
CA TYR A 135 7.10 -2.39 13.15
C TYR A 135 6.82 -1.52 11.93
N ASP A 136 5.54 -1.21 11.73
CA ASP A 136 5.11 -0.24 10.73
C ASP A 136 5.30 1.18 11.29
N TYR A 137 5.72 2.11 10.44
CA TYR A 137 5.95 3.53 10.75
C TYR A 137 4.70 4.39 10.49
N LEU A 138 3.82 3.99 9.57
CA LEU A 138 2.63 4.76 9.19
C LEU A 138 1.37 4.05 9.67
N ASN A 139 0.48 4.78 10.35
CA ASN A 139 -0.85 4.30 10.69
C ASN A 139 -1.81 4.44 9.50
N TYR A 140 -1.55 3.67 8.44
CA TYR A 140 -2.37 3.67 7.23
C TYR A 140 -2.85 2.25 6.91
N PRO A 141 -4.05 2.07 6.33
CA PRO A 141 -4.52 0.75 5.92
C PRO A 141 -3.53 0.03 5.01
N SER A 142 -3.39 -1.30 5.18
CA SER A 142 -2.58 -2.14 4.30
C SER A 142 -3.17 -2.24 2.88
N ASP A 143 -4.49 -2.06 2.77
CA ASP A 143 -5.23 -2.22 1.53
C ASP A 143 -6.09 -0.98 1.29
N PHE A 144 -5.90 -0.35 0.13
CA PHE A 144 -6.59 0.89 -0.25
C PHE A 144 -6.54 1.09 -1.77
N THR A 145 -7.23 2.12 -2.26
CA THR A 145 -7.26 2.46 -3.68
C THR A 145 -6.70 3.85 -3.93
N VAL A 146 -5.98 4.01 -5.04
CA VAL A 146 -5.48 5.31 -5.52
C VAL A 146 -6.15 5.61 -6.86
N GLY A 147 -7.02 6.61 -6.89
CA GLY A 147 -7.61 7.10 -8.13
C GLY A 147 -6.53 7.74 -9.01
N TYR A 148 -6.60 7.49 -10.33
CA TYR A 148 -5.64 8.03 -11.29
C TYR A 148 -6.32 8.82 -12.40
N ASN A 149 -5.58 9.74 -13.00
CA ASN A 149 -5.93 10.37 -14.27
C ASN A 149 -5.16 9.68 -15.40
N ARG A 150 -5.83 9.46 -16.52
CA ARG A 150 -5.24 8.90 -17.74
C ARG A 150 -4.83 10.03 -18.69
N HIS A 151 -3.58 10.01 -19.13
CA HIS A 151 -3.09 10.83 -20.22
C HIS A 151 -2.69 9.94 -21.40
N THR A 152 -3.12 10.30 -22.60
CA THR A 152 -2.78 9.60 -23.84
C THR A 152 -2.17 10.58 -24.82
N GLN A 153 -0.94 10.31 -25.28
CA GLN A 153 -0.30 11.01 -26.37
C GLN A 153 -0.80 10.45 -27.70
N ALA A 154 -1.17 11.36 -28.61
CA ALA A 154 -1.63 11.03 -29.96
C ALA A 154 -0.46 10.63 -30.87
#